data_AF-A0A842Q2S2-F1
#
_entry.id   AF-A0A842Q2S2-F1
#
_cell.length_a   1.000
_cell.length_b   1.000
_cell.length_c   1.000
_cell.angle_alpha   90.00
_cell.angle_beta   90.00
_cell.angle_gamma   90.00
#
_symmetry.space_group_name_H-M   'P 1'
#
loop_
_entity.id
_entity.type
_entity.pdbx_description
1 polymer ?
#
loop_
_entity_poly.entity_id
_entity_poly.type
_entity_poly.pdbx_seq_one_letter_code
_entity_poly.pdbx_strand_id
1 'polypeptide(L)'
;MKLNWFKYNQKPSNEDLLNILKRIERAYNLVELNKQEQIIFEKDRQQQLFDVQSIKDKSKSYEVNPDIKTCTCPDFNFRLLKCKHIIAVELVSLLSSSSPQTGPQSLSVSPASSSSSIIAA
;
A
#
# COMPACT_ATOMS: atom_id res chain seq x y z
N MET A 1 -18.35 -16.46 -18.54
CA MET A 1 -17.39 -17.20 -17.68
C MET A 1 -18.14 -17.79 -16.51
N LYS A 2 -18.26 -19.12 -16.38
CA LYS A 2 -18.85 -19.76 -15.19
C LYS A 2 -17.78 -19.85 -14.10
N LEU A 3 -17.89 -18.99 -13.08
CA LEU A 3 -17.08 -19.11 -11.86
C LEU A 3 -17.47 -20.41 -11.16
N ASN A 4 -16.52 -21.33 -11.03
CA ASN A 4 -16.77 -22.66 -10.47
C ASN A 4 -16.80 -22.54 -8.94
N TRP A 5 -17.98 -22.25 -8.39
CA TRP A 5 -18.22 -21.99 -6.96
C TRP A 5 -17.66 -23.08 -6.03
N PHE A 6 -17.64 -24.33 -6.48
CA PHE A 6 -17.10 -25.48 -5.74
C PHE A 6 -15.63 -25.35 -5.33
N LYS A 7 -14.81 -24.62 -6.09
CA LYS A 7 -13.38 -24.42 -5.76
C LYS A 7 -13.18 -23.53 -4.52
N TYR A 8 -14.13 -22.65 -4.21
CA TYR A 8 -14.05 -21.71 -3.09
C TYR A 8 -14.58 -22.28 -1.77
N ASN A 9 -15.35 -23.37 -1.82
CA ASN A 9 -15.90 -24.06 -0.64
C ASN A 9 -15.04 -25.25 -0.18
N GLN A 10 -13.90 -25.52 -0.84
CA GLN A 10 -12.96 -26.54 -0.39
C GLN A 10 -12.03 -25.96 0.68
N LYS A 11 -11.93 -26.67 1.80
CA LYS A 11 -10.96 -26.37 2.85
C LYS A 11 -9.55 -26.49 2.24
N PRO A 12 -8.65 -25.50 2.45
CA PRO A 12 -7.29 -25.57 1.95
C PRO A 12 -6.59 -26.81 2.51
N SER A 13 -5.75 -27.45 1.68
CA SER A 13 -4.91 -28.55 2.17
C SER A 13 -3.87 -28.02 3.18
N ASN A 14 -3.28 -28.92 3.97
CA ASN A 14 -2.18 -28.52 4.87
C ASN A 14 -1.00 -27.91 4.11
N GLU A 15 -0.75 -28.37 2.88
CA GLU A 15 0.29 -27.80 2.02
C GLU A 15 -0.09 -26.40 1.52
N ASP A 16 -1.34 -26.16 1.15
CA ASP A 16 -1.81 -24.82 0.80
C ASP A 16 -1.69 -23.86 1.97
N LEU A 17 -2.09 -24.31 3.17
CA LEU A 17 -1.96 -23.54 4.40
C LEU A 17 -0.49 -23.19 4.67
N LEU A 18 0.41 -24.16 4.57
CA LEU A 18 1.84 -23.95 4.76
C LEU A 18 2.40 -22.94 3.75
N ASN A 19 1.98 -23.02 2.49
CA ASN A 19 2.39 -22.08 1.45
C ASN A 19 1.85 -20.67 1.70
N ILE A 20 0.64 -20.53 2.23
CA ILE A 20 0.07 -19.25 2.65
C ILE A 20 0.88 -18.66 3.80
N LEU A 21 1.17 -19.46 4.83
CA LEU A 21 1.97 -19.02 5.99
C LEU A 21 3.37 -18.55 5.57
N LYS A 22 4.05 -19.30 4.70
CA LYS A 22 5.36 -18.89 4.14
C LYS A 22 5.29 -17.56 3.38
N ARG A 23 4.18 -17.26 2.70
CA ARG A 23 4.02 -15.96 2.01
C ARG A 23 3.80 -14.82 2.98
N ILE A 24 3.04 -15.06 4.05
CA ILE A 24 2.82 -14.08 5.12
C ILE A 24 4.14 -13.77 5.82
N GLU A 25 4.90 -14.79 6.22
CA GLU A 25 6.22 -14.65 6.84
C GLU A 25 7.16 -13.80 5.96
N ARG A 26 7.25 -14.13 4.66
CA ARG A 26 8.08 -13.35 3.71
C ARG A 26 7.60 -11.91 3.53
N ALA A 27 6.30 -11.64 3.72
CA ALA A 27 5.76 -10.28 3.67
C ALA A 27 6.19 -9.49 4.91
N TYR A 28 6.11 -10.08 6.10
CA TYR A 28 6.63 -9.45 7.32
C TYR A 28 8.11 -9.11 7.21
N ASN A 29 8.91 -9.99 6.62
CA ASN A 29 10.33 -9.70 6.37
C ASN A 29 10.52 -8.49 5.45
N LEU A 30 9.67 -8.31 4.43
CA LEU A 30 9.70 -7.10 3.59
C LEU A 30 9.32 -5.84 4.38
N VAL A 31 8.30 -5.92 5.24
CA VAL A 31 7.88 -4.79 6.09
C VAL A 31 9.00 -4.39 7.06
N GLU A 32 9.67 -5.36 7.67
CA GLU A 32 10.76 -5.10 8.61
C GLU A 32 11.97 -4.51 7.89
N LEU A 33 12.36 -5.07 6.74
CA LEU A 33 13.41 -4.50 5.89
C LEU A 33 13.07 -3.06 5.47
N ASN A 34 11.82 -2.79 5.13
CA ASN A 34 11.37 -1.44 4.75
C ASN A 34 11.56 -0.39 5.85
N LYS A 35 11.59 -0.79 7.12
CA LYS A 35 11.90 0.12 8.25
C LYS A 35 13.38 0.48 8.30
N GLN A 36 14.25 -0.41 7.83
CA GLN A 36 15.71 -0.25 7.87
C GLN A 36 16.22 0.45 6.61
N GLU A 37 15.75 0.00 5.44
CA GLU A 37 16.04 0.57 4.13
C GLU A 37 14.71 0.76 3.40
N GLN A 38 14.40 1.96 2.94
CA GLN A 38 13.17 2.20 2.19
C GLN A 38 13.20 1.38 0.88
N ILE A 39 12.34 0.36 0.78
CA ILE A 39 12.23 -0.53 -0.38
C ILE A 39 10.81 -0.58 -0.97
N ILE A 40 9.83 -0.02 -0.28
CA ILE A 40 8.45 0.16 -0.73
C ILE A 40 8.24 1.65 -0.97
N PHE A 41 7.91 2.00 -2.22
CA PHE A 41 7.75 3.38 -2.68
C PHE A 41 6.33 3.57 -3.19
N GLU A 42 5.63 4.60 -2.71
CA GLU A 42 4.35 5.00 -3.28
C GLU A 42 4.61 5.79 -4.59
N LYS A 43 4.07 5.31 -5.70
CA LYS A 43 4.17 5.94 -7.03
C LYS A 43 3.00 6.88 -7.30
N ASP A 44 1.79 6.41 -7.04
CA ASP A 44 0.55 7.16 -7.26
C ASP A 44 -0.40 6.94 -6.09
N ARG A 45 -0.62 8.01 -5.33
CA ARG A 45 -1.48 8.02 -4.15
C ARG A 45 -2.97 7.87 -4.50
N GLN A 46 -3.40 8.37 -5.66
CA GLN A 46 -4.79 8.27 -6.10
C GLN A 46 -5.13 6.85 -6.54
N GLN A 47 -4.19 6.17 -7.21
CA GLN A 47 -4.36 4.81 -7.69
C GLN A 47 -3.88 3.73 -6.69
N GLN A 48 -3.36 4.15 -5.53
CA GLN A 48 -2.71 3.29 -4.54
C GLN A 48 -1.65 2.40 -5.22
N LEU A 49 -0.85 2.98 -6.10
CA LEU A 49 0.17 2.25 -6.86
C LEU A 49 1.51 2.34 -6.13
N PHE A 50 2.15 1.20 -5.91
CA PHE A 50 3.42 1.09 -5.20
C PHE A 50 4.45 0.35 -6.03
N ASP A 51 5.72 0.71 -5.85
CA ASP A 51 6.86 -0.07 -6.30
C ASP A 51 7.55 -0.73 -5.11
N VAL A 52 7.77 -2.04 -5.22
CA VAL A 52 8.50 -2.83 -4.23
C VAL A 52 9.81 -3.31 -4.85
N GLN A 53 10.94 -2.79 -4.35
CA GLN A 53 12.26 -3.18 -4.83
C GLN A 53 12.54 -4.65 -4.51
N SER A 54 13.17 -5.37 -5.44
CA SER A 54 13.56 -6.75 -5.19
C SER A 54 14.77 -6.81 -4.26
N ILE A 55 14.63 -7.55 -3.16
CA ILE A 55 15.74 -7.84 -2.23
C ILE A 55 16.91 -8.53 -2.94
N LYS A 56 16.61 -9.44 -3.88
CA LYS A 56 17.64 -10.25 -4.56
C LYS A 56 18.36 -9.46 -5.66
N ASP A 57 17.67 -8.53 -6.30
CA ASP A 57 18.16 -7.78 -7.46
C ASP A 57 17.69 -6.33 -7.36
N LYS A 58 18.54 -5.48 -6.77
CA LYS A 58 18.21 -4.06 -6.50
C LYS A 58 17.89 -3.26 -7.76
N SER A 59 18.23 -3.76 -8.96
CA SER A 59 17.89 -3.14 -10.25
C SER A 59 16.44 -3.38 -10.68
N LYS A 60 15.71 -4.28 -10.01
CA LYS A 60 14.33 -4.64 -10.32
C LYS A 60 13.37 -4.15 -9.24
N SER A 61 12.25 -3.58 -9.66
CA SER A 61 11.08 -3.33 -8.83
C SER A 61 9.86 -4.09 -9.35
N TYR A 62 8.91 -4.33 -8.47
CA TYR A 62 7.61 -4.88 -8.82
C TYR A 62 6.54 -3.86 -8.49
N GLU A 63 5.72 -3.55 -9.47
CA GLU A 63 4.56 -2.70 -9.30
C GLU A 63 3.46 -3.50 -8.59
N VAL A 64 2.82 -2.87 -7.61
CA VAL A 64 1.83 -3.45 -6.72
C VAL A 64 0.65 -2.50 -6.62
N ASN A 65 -0.55 -3.02 -6.86
CA ASN A 65 -1.80 -2.35 -6.54
C ASN A 65 -2.56 -3.19 -5.50
N PRO A 66 -2.63 -2.77 -4.23
CA PRO A 66 -3.28 -3.51 -3.16
C PRO A 66 -4.81 -3.53 -3.30
N ASP A 67 -5.41 -2.48 -3.88
CA ASP A 67 -6.88 -2.35 -4.01
C ASP A 67 -7.45 -3.41 -4.94
N ILE A 68 -6.87 -3.56 -6.14
CA ILE A 68 -7.23 -4.63 -7.08
C ILE A 68 -6.40 -5.91 -6.88
N LYS A 69 -5.55 -5.95 -5.85
CA LYS A 69 -4.73 -7.11 -5.44
C LYS A 69 -3.86 -7.67 -6.57
N THR A 70 -3.19 -6.80 -7.30
CA THR A 70 -2.29 -7.18 -8.41
C THR A 70 -0.83 -6.87 -8.10
N CYS A 71 0.08 -7.64 -8.69
CA CYS A 71 1.51 -7.40 -8.61
C CYS A 71 2.22 -7.94 -9.85
N THR A 72 3.24 -7.22 -10.35
CA THR A 72 3.98 -7.66 -11.54
C THR A 72 5.03 -8.74 -11.26
N CYS A 73 5.16 -9.21 -10.01
CA CYS A 73 6.17 -10.21 -9.66
C CYS A 73 5.85 -11.61 -10.22
N PRO A 74 6.88 -12.45 -10.46
CA PRO A 74 6.69 -13.79 -11.01
C PRO A 74 5.78 -14.70 -10.17
N ASP A 75 5.81 -14.58 -8.84
CA ASP A 75 4.98 -15.40 -7.94
C ASP A 75 3.49 -15.12 -8.13
N PHE A 76 3.13 -13.84 -8.33
CA PHE A 76 1.76 -13.46 -8.65
C PHE A 76 1.38 -13.92 -10.06
N ASN A 77 2.20 -13.61 -11.07
CA ASN A 77 1.90 -13.95 -12.46
C ASN A 77 1.72 -15.47 -12.67
N PHE A 78 2.48 -16.30 -11.95
CA PHE A 78 2.37 -17.74 -12.06
C PHE A 78 1.16 -18.32 -11.31
N ARG A 79 0.85 -17.79 -10.11
CA ARG A 79 -0.13 -18.41 -9.21
C ARG A 79 -1.48 -17.72 -9.17
N LEU A 80 -1.55 -16.45 -9.58
CA LEU A 80 -2.73 -15.59 -9.52
C LEU A 80 -3.35 -15.53 -8.11
N LEU A 81 -2.48 -15.58 -7.09
CA LEU A 81 -2.83 -15.47 -5.67
C LEU A 81 -2.03 -14.33 -5.05
N LYS A 82 -2.51 -13.78 -3.93
CA LYS A 82 -1.76 -12.77 -3.16
C LYS A 82 -0.33 -13.25 -2.91
N CYS A 83 0.62 -12.46 -3.40
CA CYS A 83 2.04 -12.67 -3.20
C CYS A 83 2.52 -11.86 -1.98
N LYS A 84 3.75 -12.10 -1.54
CA LYS A 84 4.34 -11.37 -0.41
C LYS A 84 4.36 -9.84 -0.59
N HIS A 85 4.49 -9.34 -1.82
CA HIS A 85 4.56 -7.90 -2.08
C HIS A 85 3.22 -7.21 -1.83
N ILE A 86 2.12 -7.81 -2.30
CA ILE A 86 0.76 -7.31 -2.04
C ILE A 86 0.51 -7.26 -0.53
N ILE A 87 0.80 -8.35 0.18
CA ILE A 87 0.60 -8.44 1.64
C ILE A 87 1.46 -7.39 2.36
N ALA A 88 2.72 -7.21 1.96
CA ALA A 88 3.60 -6.23 2.58
C ALA A 88 3.11 -4.78 2.39
N VAL A 89 2.66 -4.44 1.18
CA VAL A 89 2.09 -3.11 0.89
C VAL A 89 0.81 -2.88 1.69
N GLU A 90 -0.11 -3.84 1.73
CA GLU A 90 -1.32 -3.75 2.56
C GLU A 90 -0.97 -3.47 4.03
N LEU A 91 0.03 -4.15 4.58
CA LEU A 91 0.49 -3.92 5.96
C LEU A 91 1.09 -2.52 6.15
N VAL A 92 1.95 -2.05 5.24
CA VAL A 92 2.54 -0.71 5.33
C VAL A 92 1.47 0.38 5.22
N SER A 93 0.53 0.26 4.29
CA SER A 93 -0.57 1.21 4.14
C SER A 93 -1.42 1.30 5.41
N LEU A 94 -1.75 0.15 6.03
CA LEU A 94 -2.47 0.12 7.30
C LEU A 94 -1.70 0.81 8.42
N LEU A 95 -0.40 0.56 8.55
CA LEU A 95 0.45 1.19 9.56
C LEU A 95 0.66 2.70 9.34
N SER A 96 0.65 3.16 8.09
CA SER A 96 0.77 4.58 7.78
C SER A 96 -0.52 5.36 8.06
N SER A 97 -1.68 4.73 7.94
CA SER A 97 -2.99 5.35 8.19
C SER A 97 -3.31 5.61 9.67
N SER A 98 -2.54 5.05 10.60
CA SER A 98 -2.74 5.18 12.05
C SER A 98 -1.90 6.28 12.72
N SER A 99 -1.10 7.05 11.96
CA SER A 99 -0.37 8.21 12.49
C SER A 99 -1.29 9.45 12.50
N PRO A 100 -1.59 10.06 13.66
CA PRO A 100 -2.32 11.33 13.70
C PRO A 100 -1.49 12.42 13.03
N GLN A 101 -2.11 13.17 12.12
CA GLN A 101 -1.56 14.47 11.70
C GLN A 101 -1.59 15.42 12.89
N THR A 102 -0.47 15.57 13.60
CA THR A 102 -0.18 16.74 14.44
C THR A 102 1.04 17.44 13.89
N GLY A 103 0.84 18.21 12.82
CA GLY A 103 1.72 19.29 12.42
C GLY A 103 0.91 20.58 12.47
N PRO A 104 1.36 21.64 13.16
CA PRO A 104 0.56 22.85 13.33
C PRO A 104 0.34 23.51 11.98
N GLN A 105 -0.92 23.77 11.66
CA GLN A 105 -1.30 24.64 10.55
C GLN A 105 -0.78 26.05 10.86
N SER A 106 0.38 26.42 10.31
CA SER A 106 0.77 27.82 10.18
C SER A 106 0.10 28.40 8.95
N LEU A 107 -1.15 28.84 9.10
CA LEU A 107 -1.71 29.87 8.23
C LEU A 107 -1.95 31.09 9.09
N SER A 108 -1.09 32.07 8.82
CA SER A 108 -0.99 33.40 9.40
C SER A 108 -2.34 34.09 9.59
N VAL A 109 -2.62 34.42 10.84
CA VAL A 109 -3.59 35.44 11.25
C VAL A 109 -2.97 36.81 10.99
N SER A 110 -3.70 37.70 10.31
CA SER A 110 -3.54 39.17 10.37
C SER A 110 -4.70 39.88 9.65
N PRO A 111 -5.05 41.13 10.01
CA PRO A 111 -6.30 41.40 10.72
C PRO A 111 -7.33 42.21 9.92
N ALA A 112 -8.51 42.34 10.51
CA ALA A 112 -9.62 43.19 10.08
C ALA A 112 -9.22 44.68 9.95
N SER A 113 -9.77 45.35 8.94
CA SER A 113 -9.99 46.79 8.97
C SER A 113 -11.34 47.12 8.33
N SER A 114 -12.30 47.42 9.19
CA SER A 114 -13.57 48.07 8.86
C SER A 114 -13.31 49.55 8.64
N SER A 115 -13.85 50.14 7.57
CA SER A 115 -14.06 51.60 7.46
C SER A 115 -15.10 51.89 6.39
N SER A 116 -16.34 52.14 6.82
CA SER A 116 -17.35 52.86 6.05
C SER A 116 -17.05 54.35 6.15
N SER A 117 -17.12 55.11 5.05
CA SER A 117 -17.56 56.52 5.04
C SER A 117 -17.82 57.05 3.61
N ILE A 118 -18.84 57.90 3.56
CA ILE A 118 -19.49 58.62 2.47
C ILE A 118 -18.62 59.81 1.99
N ILE A 119 -18.75 60.27 0.73
CA ILE A 119 -19.00 61.68 0.30
C ILE A 119 -18.90 61.83 -1.24
N ALA A 120 -19.73 62.75 -1.73
CA ALA A 120 -20.13 63.11 -3.09
C ALA A 120 -19.06 63.73 -4.01
N ALA A 121 -19.37 63.73 -5.31
CA ALA A 121 -19.18 64.85 -6.25
C ALA A 121 -20.24 64.76 -7.35
#